data_AF-A0A9D1PFR7-F1
#
_entry.id   AF-A0A9D1PFR7-F1
#
_cell.length_a   1.000
_cell.length_b   1.000
_cell.length_c   1.000
_cell.angle_alpha   90.00
_cell.angle_beta   90.00
_cell.angle_gamma   90.00
#
_symmetry.space_group_name_H-M   'P 1'
#
loop_
_entity.id
_entity.type
_entity.pdbx_description
1 polymer ?
#
loop_
_entity_poly.entity_id
_entity_poly.type
_entity_poly.pdbx_seq_one_letter_code
_entity_poly.pdbx_strand_id
1 'polypeptide(L)'
;MREKEDHYKNLDEETSRLVGKFLDIPVLKENHEKYRNERGKVNMCTAIRDMVKNGEKRGEERGEKRSARLALLLAERNRIGDLRKASEDKEYRNKLFQEFGI
;
A
#
# COMPACT_ATOMS: atom_id res chain seq x y z
N MET A 1 -3.65 -24.21 13.69
CA MET A 1 -3.56 -23.10 12.72
C MET A 1 -4.93 -22.75 12.10
N ARG A 2 -5.74 -23.72 11.62
CA ARG A 2 -7.05 -23.45 10.97
C ARG A 2 -8.11 -22.82 11.88
N GLU A 3 -8.19 -23.20 13.15
CA GLU A 3 -9.20 -22.66 14.09
C GLU A 3 -9.08 -21.13 14.31
N LYS A 4 -7.87 -20.59 14.33
CA LYS A 4 -7.66 -19.14 14.47
C LYS A 4 -8.11 -18.40 13.21
N GLU A 5 -7.96 -19.01 12.04
CA GLU A 5 -8.37 -18.42 10.77
C GLU A 5 -9.90 -18.34 10.66
N ASP A 6 -10.61 -19.39 11.05
CA ASP A 6 -12.08 -19.40 11.02
C ASP A 6 -12.68 -18.39 12.01
N HIS A 7 -12.03 -18.19 13.16
CA HIS A 7 -12.40 -17.14 14.11
C HIS A 7 -12.32 -15.74 13.46
N TYR A 8 -11.18 -15.39 12.85
CA TYR A 8 -11.00 -14.06 12.25
C TYR A 8 -11.75 -13.85 10.92
N LYS A 9 -12.19 -14.93 10.26
CA LYS A 9 -13.13 -14.85 9.12
C LYS A 9 -14.56 -14.53 9.55
N ASN A 10 -14.89 -14.70 10.83
CA ASN A 10 -16.24 -14.59 11.37
C ASN A 10 -16.25 -13.71 12.63
N LEU A 11 -15.50 -12.61 12.59
CA LEU A 11 -15.43 -11.69 13.71
C LEU A 11 -16.73 -10.89 13.82
N ASP A 12 -17.18 -10.61 15.04
CA ASP A 12 -18.36 -9.78 15.25
C ASP A 12 -18.10 -8.33 14.82
N GLU A 13 -19.18 -7.60 14.55
CA GLU A 13 -19.11 -6.24 14.03
C GLU A 13 -18.45 -5.26 15.00
N GLU A 14 -18.72 -5.37 16.29
CA GLU A 14 -18.21 -4.45 17.30
C GLU A 14 -16.68 -4.56 17.40
N THR A 15 -16.17 -5.77 17.51
CA THR A 15 -14.72 -6.04 17.54
C THR A 15 -14.08 -5.60 16.23
N SER A 16 -14.70 -5.88 15.09
CA SER A 16 -14.20 -5.48 13.77
C SER A 16 -14.12 -3.95 13.62
N ARG A 17 -15.13 -3.24 14.15
CA ARG A 17 -15.17 -1.78 14.17
C ARG A 17 -14.13 -1.18 15.11
N LEU A 18 -13.90 -1.79 16.27
CA LEU A 18 -12.84 -1.40 17.20
C LEU A 18 -11.47 -1.50 16.51
N VAL A 19 -11.18 -2.65 15.88
CA VAL A 19 -9.93 -2.86 15.14
C VAL A 19 -9.77 -1.87 13.99
N GLY A 20 -10.84 -1.62 13.22
CA GLY A 20 -10.82 -0.65 12.13
C GLY A 20 -10.55 0.79 12.60
N LYS A 21 -11.06 1.17 13.77
CA LYS A 21 -10.75 2.47 14.39
C LYS A 21 -9.31 2.53 14.90
N PHE A 22 -8.86 1.49 15.61
CA PHE A 22 -7.54 1.44 16.23
C PHE A 22 -6.40 1.49 15.20
N LEU A 23 -6.54 0.74 14.10
CA LEU A 23 -5.55 0.68 13.03
C LEU A 23 -5.72 1.78 11.97
N ASP A 24 -6.70 2.67 12.16
CA ASP A 24 -7.10 3.70 11.21
C ASP A 24 -7.25 3.17 9.77
N ILE A 25 -7.94 2.03 9.61
CA ILE A 25 -8.13 1.38 8.31
C ILE A 25 -9.41 1.93 7.67
N PRO A 26 -9.32 2.81 6.65
CA PRO A 26 -10.51 3.46 6.08
C PRO A 26 -11.47 2.43 5.45
N VAL A 27 -10.91 1.38 4.86
CA VAL A 27 -11.65 0.26 4.25
C VAL A 27 -12.61 -0.44 5.20
N LEU A 28 -12.28 -0.52 6.50
CA LEU A 28 -13.15 -1.10 7.53
C LEU A 28 -14.15 -0.09 8.11
N LYS A 29 -13.88 1.22 7.97
CA LYS A 29 -14.79 2.29 8.40
C LYS A 29 -15.88 2.56 7.35
N GLU A 30 -15.51 2.54 6.08
CA GLU A 30 -16.33 3.06 4.98
C GLU A 30 -17.01 1.96 4.16
N ASN A 31 -16.45 0.74 4.13
CA ASN A 31 -16.88 -0.33 3.23
C ASN A 31 -17.08 -1.68 3.93
N HIS A 32 -17.53 -1.64 5.19
CA HIS A 32 -17.70 -2.82 6.06
C HIS A 32 -18.64 -3.88 5.44
N GLU A 33 -19.62 -3.48 4.62
CA GLU A 33 -20.51 -4.39 3.90
C GLU A 33 -19.76 -5.35 2.96
N LYS A 34 -18.68 -4.89 2.32
CA LYS A 34 -17.88 -5.71 1.40
C LYS A 34 -17.33 -6.98 2.07
N TYR A 35 -17.06 -6.91 3.38
CA TYR A 35 -16.46 -8.00 4.15
C TYR A 35 -17.47 -8.69 5.05
N ARG A 36 -18.74 -8.27 5.02
CA ARG A 36 -19.79 -8.81 5.86
C ARG A 36 -20.40 -10.06 5.21
N ASN A 37 -20.62 -11.09 6.02
CA ASN A 37 -21.38 -12.27 5.60
C ASN A 37 -22.88 -12.11 5.92
N GLU A 38 -23.69 -13.06 5.47
CA GLU A 38 -25.15 -13.07 5.67
C GLU A 38 -25.58 -13.04 7.15
N ARG A 39 -24.69 -13.39 8.08
CA ARG A 39 -24.93 -13.37 9.53
C ARG A 39 -24.45 -12.09 10.21
N GLY A 40 -24.07 -11.07 9.44
CA GLY A 40 -23.57 -9.79 9.95
C GLY A 40 -22.13 -9.81 10.45
N LYS A 41 -21.44 -10.96 10.37
CA LYS A 41 -20.04 -11.12 10.81
C LYS A 41 -19.08 -10.66 9.71
N VAL A 42 -17.90 -10.19 10.11
CA VAL A 42 -16.91 -9.59 9.20
C VAL A 42 -15.74 -10.53 8.97
N ASN A 43 -15.36 -10.69 7.71
CA ASN A 43 -14.20 -11.46 7.27
C ASN A 43 -12.94 -10.60 7.27
N MET A 44 -12.31 -10.48 8.44
CA MET A 44 -11.11 -9.67 8.65
C MET A 44 -9.91 -10.19 7.86
N CYS A 45 -9.81 -11.50 7.64
CA CYS A 45 -8.74 -12.09 6.82
C CYS A 45 -8.78 -11.56 5.37
N THR A 46 -9.97 -11.40 4.79
CA THR A 46 -10.10 -10.81 3.46
C THR A 46 -9.84 -9.31 3.47
N ALA A 47 -10.33 -8.59 4.49
CA ALA A 47 -10.07 -7.16 4.63
C ALA A 47 -8.56 -6.83 4.73
N ILE A 48 -7.81 -7.59 5.53
CA ILE A 48 -6.36 -7.41 5.67
C ILE A 48 -5.63 -7.73 4.38
N ARG A 49 -5.98 -8.83 3.70
CA ARG A 49 -5.35 -9.18 2.40
C ARG A 49 -5.58 -8.11 1.35
N ASP A 50 -6.79 -7.58 1.26
CA ASP A 50 -7.12 -6.48 0.34
C ASP A 50 -6.36 -5.21 0.69
N MET A 51 -6.23 -4.89 1.98
CA MET A 51 -5.45 -3.75 2.45
C MET A 51 -3.98 -3.85 2.06
N VAL A 52 -3.35 -5.03 2.21
CA VAL A 52 -1.97 -5.29 1.79
C VAL A 52 -1.83 -5.09 0.27
N LYS A 53 -2.68 -5.75 -0.52
CA LYS A 53 -2.68 -5.61 -2.00
C LYS A 53 -2.85 -4.16 -2.45
N ASN A 54 -3.78 -3.43 -1.84
CA ASN A 54 -4.00 -2.02 -2.13
C ASN A 54 -2.78 -1.17 -1.72
N GLY A 55 -2.10 -1.55 -0.63
CA GLY A 55 -0.85 -0.92 -0.19
C GLY A 55 0.28 -1.12 -1.20
N GLU A 56 0.47 -2.35 -1.69
CA GLU A 56 1.45 -2.69 -2.73
C GLU A 56 1.18 -1.91 -4.02
N LYS A 57 -0.06 -1.92 -4.50
CA LYS A 57 -0.46 -1.14 -5.69
C LYS A 57 -0.18 0.35 -5.54
N ARG A 58 -0.54 0.95 -4.40
CA ARG A 58 -0.20 2.37 -4.14
C ARG A 58 1.32 2.59 -4.07
N GLY A 59 2.07 1.62 -3.57
CA GLY A 59 3.53 1.66 -3.54
C GLY A 59 4.14 1.66 -4.93
N GLU A 60 3.67 0.77 -5.81
CA GLU A 60 4.08 0.68 -7.22
C GLU A 60 3.77 1.98 -7.96
N GLU A 61 2.52 2.46 -7.89
CA GLU A 61 2.11 3.72 -8.53
C GLU A 61 2.93 4.92 -8.06
N ARG A 62 3.22 5.01 -6.74
CA ARG A 62 4.10 6.06 -6.20
C ARG A 62 5.54 5.90 -6.69
N GLY A 63 6.05 4.67 -6.73
CA GLY A 63 7.40 4.37 -7.19
C GLY A 63 7.60 4.71 -8.67
N GLU A 64 6.64 4.36 -9.51
CA GLU A 64 6.61 4.69 -10.94
C GLU A 64 6.59 6.20 -11.14
N LYS A 65 5.66 6.92 -10.49
CA LYS A 65 5.58 8.39 -10.58
C LYS A 65 6.87 9.09 -10.15
N ARG A 66 7.46 8.66 -9.04
CA ARG A 66 8.74 9.21 -8.55
C ARG A 66 9.88 8.96 -9.55
N SER A 67 9.96 7.74 -10.08
CA SER A 67 11.01 7.35 -11.03
C SER A 67 10.87 8.06 -12.37
N ALA A 68 9.64 8.19 -12.90
CA ALA A 68 9.37 8.94 -14.12
C ALA A 68 9.70 10.43 -13.97
N ARG A 69 9.32 11.03 -12.83
CA ARG A 69 9.68 12.43 -12.51
C ARG A 69 11.20 12.63 -12.46
N LEU A 70 11.92 11.70 -11.84
CA LEU A 70 13.39 11.74 -11.80
C LEU A 70 13.99 11.64 -13.21
N ALA A 71 13.52 10.69 -14.02
CA ALA A 71 14.00 10.50 -15.38
C ALA A 71 13.82 11.77 -16.23
N LEU A 72 12.65 12.43 -16.14
CA LEU A 72 12.38 13.69 -16.82
C LEU A 72 13.35 14.79 -16.38
N LEU A 73 13.51 15.02 -15.07
CA LEU A 73 14.39 16.05 -14.52
C LEU A 73 15.88 15.84 -14.85
N LEU A 74 16.31 14.59 -15.00
CA LEU A 74 17.67 14.25 -15.43
C LEU A 74 17.84 14.49 -16.93
N ALA A 75 16.85 14.11 -17.75
CA ALA A 75 16.86 14.32 -19.19
C ALA A 75 16.89 15.83 -19.54
N GLU A 76 16.06 16.64 -18.90
CA GLU A 76 16.02 18.11 -19.07
C GLU A 76 17.37 18.77 -18.75
N ARG A 77 18.16 18.18 -17.84
CA ARG A 77 19.50 18.66 -17.46
C ARG A 77 20.64 17.96 -18.20
N ASN A 78 20.34 17.15 -19.22
CA ASN A 78 21.31 16.35 -19.96
C ASN A 78 22.17 15.41 -19.08
N ARG A 79 21.66 15.00 -17.90
CA ARG A 79 22.35 14.10 -16.95
C ARG A 79 22.10 12.62 -17.27
N ILE A 80 22.35 12.22 -18.51
CA ILE A 80 22.06 10.86 -19.00
C ILE A 80 22.89 9.79 -18.26
N GLY A 81 24.12 10.11 -17.86
CA GLY A 81 24.95 9.22 -17.04
C GLY A 81 24.31 8.90 -15.69
N ASP A 82 23.68 9.89 -15.06
CA ASP A 82 22.96 9.71 -13.80
C ASP A 82 21.68 8.93 -14.00
N LEU A 83 20.98 9.11 -15.12
CA LEU A 83 19.81 8.32 -15.46
C LEU A 83 20.16 6.82 -15.55
N ARG A 84 21.27 6.48 -16.24
CA ARG A 84 21.76 5.10 -16.31
C ARG A 84 22.09 4.56 -14.92
N LYS A 85 22.91 5.30 -14.16
CA LYS A 85 23.34 4.86 -12.82
C LYS A 85 22.15 4.72 -11.86
N ALA A 86 21.20 5.64 -11.88
CA ALA A 86 20.00 5.60 -11.04
C ALA A 86 19.07 4.43 -11.38
N SER A 87 19.13 3.90 -12.60
CA SER A 87 18.32 2.75 -13.02
C SER A 87 18.83 1.44 -12.40
N GLU A 88 20.13 1.36 -12.12
CA GLU A 88 20.80 0.15 -11.61
C GLU A 88 21.11 0.23 -10.10
N ASP A 89 21.39 1.44 -9.59
CA ASP A 89 21.80 1.68 -8.21
C ASP A 89 20.68 2.37 -7.41
N LYS A 90 20.09 1.62 -6.48
CA LYS A 90 19.02 2.11 -5.60
C LYS A 90 19.48 3.21 -4.64
N GLU A 91 20.70 3.11 -4.09
CA GLU A 91 21.21 4.12 -3.15
C GLU A 91 21.50 5.42 -3.88
N TYR A 92 22.08 5.34 -5.07
CA TYR A 92 22.29 6.49 -5.93
C TYR A 92 20.98 7.15 -6.35
N ARG A 93 19.98 6.35 -6.78
CA ARG A 93 18.64 6.85 -7.09
C ARG A 93 18.00 7.56 -5.91
N ASN A 94 18.17 7.05 -4.69
CA ASN A 94 17.65 7.69 -3.48
C ASN A 94 18.33 9.04 -3.18
N LYS A 95 19.63 9.17 -3.44
CA LYS A 95 20.34 10.47 -3.34
C LYS A 95 19.78 11.49 -4.33
N LEU A 96 19.50 11.08 -5.57
CA LEU A 96 18.89 11.95 -6.57
C LEU A 96 17.45 12.31 -6.24
N PHE A 97 16.67 11.39 -5.65
CA PHE A 97 15.35 11.72 -5.13
C PHE A 97 15.43 12.83 -4.07
N GLN A 98 16.39 12.76 -3.15
CA GLN A 98 16.62 13.83 -2.18
C GLN A 98 17.05 15.14 -2.85
N GLU A 99 17.99 15.08 -3.80
CA GLU A 99 18.48 16.24 -4.56
C GLU A 99 17.35 17.02 -5.24
N PHE A 100 16.37 16.31 -5.82
CA PHE A 100 15.25 16.90 -6.55
C PHE A 100 13.94 17.04 -5.76
N GLY A 101 13.95 16.69 -4.46
CA GLY A 101 12.74 16.72 -3.63
C GLY A 101 11.62 15.81 -4.15
N ILE A 102 11.95 14.54 -4.44
CA ILE A 102 11.05 13.49 -4.95
C ILE A 102 10.78 12.43 -3.89
#